data_AF-A0ABD6WY16-F1
#
_entry.id   AF-A0ABD6WY16-F1
#
_cell.length_a   1.000
_cell.length_b   1.000
_cell.length_c   1.000
_cell.angle_alpha   90.00
_cell.angle_beta   90.00
_cell.angle_gamma   90.00
#
_symmetry.space_group_name_H-M   'P 1'
#
loop_
_entity.id
_entity.type
_entity.pdbx_description
1 polymer ?
#
loop_
_entity_poly.entity_id
_entity_poly.type
_entity_poly.pdbx_seq_one_letter_code
_entity_poly.pdbx_strand_id
1 'polypeptide(L)'
;DKPYDVDTDIAAQVTITSIADDNVINMEEAKGHVAIKGTVGGDVKAGDTVTLTVDGKEIGTATVVDNGGKLEWTATDIDGSTLANAKLDDVTATVTATDAAGNSASAEDTQAYEEKTLSAQVDITAVAGDNVLNADESKDGAKVSITGTVGGDVKAGDIVTLTVDGKEIGTATVVDNGGKLEWTATDIDGHVLANASKDDVTATVTVSDKFGNSASAEDTQAYEEKTLSAQVDITAVAGDNVLNADESKDGAKVSITGTVGGDVKAGDTVTLTVDGKEIGTATV
;
A
#
# COMPACT_ATOMS: atom_id res chain seq x y z
N ASP A 1 31.56 -52.95 59.14
CA ASP A 1 31.42 -51.93 58.09
C ASP A 1 30.14 -52.12 57.31
N LYS A 2 29.42 -51.03 57.05
CA LYS A 2 28.41 -50.96 55.99
C LYS A 2 29.08 -50.23 54.81
N PRO A 3 29.09 -50.80 53.60
CA PRO A 3 29.52 -50.05 52.42
C PRO A 3 28.55 -48.87 52.22
N TYR A 4 29.09 -47.73 51.79
CA TYR A 4 28.32 -46.61 51.28
C TYR A 4 28.71 -46.40 49.81
N ASP A 5 27.72 -46.08 48.98
CA ASP A 5 27.93 -45.67 47.59
C ASP A 5 27.82 -44.15 47.51
N VAL A 6 28.62 -43.54 46.63
CA VAL A 6 28.60 -42.10 46.35
C VAL A 6 28.05 -41.93 44.94
N ASP A 7 26.98 -41.16 44.82
CA ASP A 7 26.38 -40.80 43.54
C ASP A 7 26.78 -39.38 43.16
N THR A 8 27.46 -39.22 42.02
CA THR A 8 27.90 -37.93 41.47
C THR A 8 27.44 -37.72 40.04
N ASP A 9 26.74 -38.68 39.46
CA ASP A 9 26.50 -38.72 38.02
C ASP A 9 25.14 -38.08 37.72
N ILE A 10 25.17 -36.85 37.21
CA ILE A 10 23.99 -36.18 36.70
C ILE A 10 24.34 -35.27 35.51
N ALA A 11 23.51 -35.27 34.49
CA ALA A 11 23.65 -34.48 33.28
C ALA A 11 22.30 -33.88 32.84
N ALA A 12 22.35 -32.74 32.16
CA ALA A 12 21.19 -32.13 31.55
C ALA A 12 21.54 -31.70 30.12
N GLN A 13 20.55 -31.74 29.22
CA GLN A 13 20.63 -31.17 27.89
C GLN A 13 19.27 -30.54 27.55
N VAL A 14 19.30 -29.40 26.86
CA VAL A 14 18.14 -28.74 26.28
C VAL A 14 18.51 -28.24 24.89
N THR A 15 17.52 -28.19 24.00
CA THR A 15 17.65 -27.67 22.65
C THR A 15 16.37 -26.96 22.28
N ILE A 16 16.46 -25.83 21.59
CA ILE A 16 15.36 -25.17 20.92
C ILE A 16 15.35 -25.68 19.48
N THR A 17 14.20 -26.22 19.04
CA THR A 17 14.03 -26.75 17.68
C THR A 17 13.32 -25.78 16.76
N SER A 18 12.42 -24.94 17.28
CA SER A 18 11.79 -23.87 16.53
C SER A 18 11.31 -22.75 17.45
N ILE A 19 11.43 -21.51 16.97
CA ILE A 19 10.73 -20.34 17.45
C ILE A 19 9.67 -20.02 16.39
N ALA A 20 8.40 -19.91 16.79
CA ALA A 20 7.28 -20.11 15.88
C ALA A 20 7.43 -21.46 15.13
N ASP A 21 7.01 -21.52 13.87
CA ASP A 21 7.15 -22.71 13.03
C ASP A 21 8.39 -22.70 12.13
N ASP A 22 9.01 -21.53 11.89
CA ASP A 22 10.08 -21.35 10.91
C ASP A 22 11.25 -20.46 11.35
N ASN A 23 11.34 -20.14 12.66
CA ASN A 23 12.31 -19.18 13.22
C ASN A 23 12.19 -17.77 12.67
N VAL A 24 11.00 -17.41 12.17
CA VAL A 24 10.65 -16.05 11.80
C VAL A 24 9.46 -15.62 12.64
N ILE A 25 9.49 -14.37 13.10
CA ILE A 25 8.33 -13.70 13.68
C ILE A 25 7.75 -12.80 12.62
N ASN A 26 6.61 -13.19 12.05
CA ASN A 26 5.86 -12.37 11.11
C ASN A 26 4.97 -11.35 11.86
N MET A 27 4.32 -10.45 11.11
CA MET A 27 3.51 -9.36 11.65
C MET A 27 2.27 -9.82 12.44
N GLU A 28 1.76 -11.02 12.16
CA GLU A 28 0.62 -11.60 12.90
C GLU A 28 1.12 -12.21 14.21
N GLU A 29 2.19 -13.01 14.15
CA GLU A 29 2.86 -13.60 15.30
C GLU A 29 3.34 -12.53 16.28
N ALA A 30 3.91 -11.43 15.78
CA ALA A 30 4.34 -10.28 16.58
C ALA A 30 3.23 -9.61 17.41
N LYS A 31 1.96 -9.82 17.05
CA LYS A 31 0.78 -9.26 17.76
C LYS A 31 0.01 -10.31 18.56
N GLY A 32 0.38 -11.58 18.41
CA GLY A 32 -0.30 -12.72 18.99
C GLY A 32 0.57 -13.48 19.99
N HIS A 33 0.33 -14.78 20.07
CA HIS A 33 1.10 -15.69 20.89
C HIS A 33 1.90 -16.64 19.99
N VAL A 34 3.13 -16.91 20.38
CA VAL A 34 4.10 -17.69 19.62
C VAL A 34 4.41 -18.97 20.37
N ALA A 35 4.48 -20.08 19.63
CA ALA A 35 4.95 -21.34 20.17
C ALA A 35 6.47 -21.45 20.04
N ILE A 36 7.15 -21.89 21.10
CA ILE A 36 8.57 -22.24 21.08
C ILE A 36 8.70 -23.71 21.49
N LYS A 37 9.37 -24.49 20.65
CA LYS A 37 9.42 -25.95 20.76
C LYS A 37 10.86 -26.40 20.91
N GLY A 38 11.07 -27.50 21.64
CA GLY A 38 12.41 -28.07 21.77
C GLY A 38 12.43 -29.49 22.33
N THR A 39 13.64 -29.97 22.55
CA THR A 39 13.89 -31.29 23.17
C THR A 39 14.83 -31.19 24.35
N VAL A 40 14.81 -32.19 25.21
CA VAL A 40 15.73 -32.32 26.35
C VAL A 40 16.35 -33.72 26.39
N GLY A 41 17.44 -33.86 27.14
CA GLY A 41 18.17 -35.12 27.32
C GLY A 41 19.01 -35.16 28.60
N GLY A 42 19.84 -36.19 28.73
CA GLY A 42 20.52 -36.49 29.99
C GLY A 42 19.55 -37.08 31.02
N ASP A 43 19.61 -36.60 32.25
CA ASP A 43 18.75 -37.01 33.37
C ASP A 43 17.51 -36.14 33.54
N VAL A 44 17.24 -35.25 32.57
CA VAL A 44 15.97 -34.53 32.48
C VAL A 44 14.85 -35.54 32.23
N LYS A 45 13.72 -35.36 32.91
CA LYS A 45 12.55 -36.25 32.86
C LYS A 45 11.26 -35.49 32.55
N ALA A 46 10.25 -36.23 32.10
CA ALA A 46 8.91 -35.69 31.98
C ALA A 46 8.44 -35.09 33.32
N GLY A 47 7.87 -33.90 33.27
CA GLY A 47 7.51 -33.11 34.44
C GLY A 47 8.55 -32.08 34.88
N ASP A 48 9.79 -32.17 34.41
CA ASP A 48 10.78 -31.09 34.62
C ASP A 48 10.36 -29.83 33.84
N THR A 49 10.82 -28.66 34.30
CA THR A 49 10.46 -27.36 33.72
C THR A 49 11.61 -26.81 32.89
N VAL A 50 11.29 -26.37 31.67
CA VAL A 50 12.14 -25.51 30.83
C VAL A 50 11.71 -24.07 31.03
N THR A 51 12.65 -23.18 31.32
CA THR A 51 12.44 -21.74 31.44
C THR A 51 12.98 -21.05 30.20
N LEU A 52 12.20 -20.13 29.62
CA LEU A 52 12.58 -19.36 28.44
C LEU A 52 12.87 -17.92 28.82
N THR A 53 13.95 -17.37 28.26
CA THR A 53 14.35 -15.99 28.48
C THR A 53 14.69 -15.27 27.17
N VAL A 54 14.42 -13.97 27.14
CA VAL A 54 14.78 -13.03 26.07
C VAL A 54 15.35 -11.78 26.73
N ASP A 55 16.47 -11.27 26.25
CA ASP A 55 17.19 -10.15 26.85
C ASP A 55 17.43 -10.31 28.38
N GLY A 56 17.64 -11.56 28.81
CA GLY A 56 17.85 -11.93 30.22
C GLY A 56 16.61 -11.87 31.12
N LYS A 57 15.40 -11.71 30.56
CA LYS A 57 14.13 -11.76 31.28
C LYS A 57 13.36 -13.03 30.95
N GLU A 58 12.75 -13.63 31.95
CA GLU A 58 11.84 -14.76 31.75
C GLU A 58 10.60 -14.32 30.97
N ILE A 59 10.30 -15.06 29.89
CA ILE A 59 9.16 -14.83 29.00
C ILE A 59 8.12 -15.94 29.05
N GLY A 60 8.47 -17.08 29.65
CA GLY A 60 7.57 -18.21 29.81
C GLY A 60 8.28 -19.48 30.24
N THR A 61 7.50 -20.53 30.46
CA THR A 61 7.99 -21.86 30.82
C THR A 61 7.25 -22.94 30.04
N ALA A 62 7.85 -24.12 29.95
CA ALA A 62 7.23 -25.31 29.40
C ALA A 62 7.53 -26.53 30.28
N THR A 63 6.55 -27.43 30.41
CA THR A 63 6.77 -28.72 31.06
C THR A 63 7.28 -29.72 30.03
N VAL A 64 8.33 -30.47 30.39
CA VAL A 64 8.84 -31.58 29.58
C VAL A 64 7.80 -32.71 29.55
N VAL A 65 7.52 -33.23 28.35
CA VAL A 65 6.61 -34.35 28.12
C VAL A 65 7.35 -35.49 27.43
N ASP A 66 6.96 -36.72 27.74
CA ASP A 66 7.43 -37.92 27.02
C ASP A 66 6.46 -38.24 25.87
N ASN A 67 6.96 -38.17 24.65
CA ASN A 67 6.24 -38.47 23.43
C ASN A 67 6.84 -39.70 22.74
N GLY A 68 6.56 -40.88 23.29
CA GLY A 68 6.99 -42.15 22.70
C GLY A 68 8.48 -42.45 22.87
N GLY A 69 9.06 -42.07 24.01
CA GLY A 69 10.48 -42.23 24.35
C GLY A 69 11.35 -41.05 23.96
N LYS A 70 10.75 -39.97 23.45
CA LYS A 70 11.44 -38.70 23.16
C LYS A 70 10.90 -37.63 24.10
N LEU A 71 11.80 -36.99 24.83
CA LEU A 71 11.44 -35.89 25.72
C LEU A 71 11.40 -34.57 24.93
N GLU A 72 10.22 -33.99 24.87
CA GLU A 72 9.92 -32.77 24.13
C GLU A 72 9.32 -31.73 25.08
N TRP A 73 9.40 -30.46 24.70
CA TRP A 73 8.73 -29.38 25.41
C TRP A 73 8.18 -28.37 24.42
N THR A 74 7.10 -27.69 24.80
CA THR A 74 6.50 -26.63 23.99
C THR A 74 5.92 -25.57 24.93
N ALA A 75 6.42 -24.34 24.81
CA ALA A 75 5.78 -23.16 25.39
C ALA A 75 4.85 -22.58 24.33
N THR A 76 3.54 -22.52 24.58
CA THR A 76 2.54 -22.07 23.59
C THR A 76 2.05 -20.63 23.80
N ASP A 77 2.43 -20.00 24.91
CA ASP A 77 1.85 -18.73 25.38
C ASP A 77 2.92 -17.65 25.53
N ILE A 78 3.87 -17.61 24.58
CA ILE A 78 4.88 -16.56 24.54
C ILE A 78 4.29 -15.36 23.81
N ASP A 79 4.24 -14.21 24.47
CA ASP A 79 3.78 -12.96 23.87
C ASP A 79 4.72 -12.57 22.72
N GLY A 80 4.20 -12.60 21.48
CA GLY A 80 4.97 -12.31 20.29
C GLY A 80 5.49 -10.87 20.26
N SER A 81 4.84 -9.94 20.96
CA SER A 81 5.34 -8.57 21.09
C SER A 81 6.62 -8.49 21.91
N THR A 82 6.87 -9.45 22.81
CA THR A 82 8.15 -9.55 23.52
C THR A 82 9.28 -9.96 22.57
N LEU A 83 8.99 -10.83 21.61
CA LEU A 83 9.95 -11.24 20.58
C LEU A 83 10.20 -10.11 19.58
N ALA A 84 9.15 -9.49 19.04
CA ALA A 84 9.27 -8.38 18.09
C ALA A 84 9.94 -7.11 18.65
N ASN A 85 10.09 -7.00 19.98
CA ASN A 85 10.77 -5.87 20.63
C ASN A 85 12.07 -6.28 21.33
N ALA A 86 12.57 -7.50 21.08
CA ALA A 86 13.84 -7.97 21.60
C ALA A 86 15.00 -7.17 21.02
N LYS A 87 16.13 -7.13 21.73
CA LYS A 87 17.34 -6.42 21.24
C LYS A 87 18.29 -7.31 20.46
N LEU A 88 18.32 -8.60 20.77
CA LEU A 88 19.25 -9.57 20.22
C LEU A 88 18.59 -10.56 19.26
N ASP A 89 17.26 -10.55 19.18
CA ASP A 89 16.45 -11.51 18.40
C ASP A 89 16.84 -12.97 18.66
N ASP A 90 17.06 -13.30 19.94
CA ASP A 90 17.33 -14.65 20.41
C ASP A 90 16.46 -15.04 21.60
N VAL A 91 16.22 -16.35 21.74
CA VAL A 91 15.57 -16.96 22.90
C VAL A 91 16.54 -17.94 23.51
N THR A 92 16.68 -17.89 24.83
CA THR A 92 17.46 -18.86 25.60
C THR A 92 16.54 -19.76 26.41
N ALA A 93 16.69 -21.07 26.27
CA ALA A 93 16.01 -22.08 27.05
C ALA A 93 16.96 -22.65 28.10
N THR A 94 16.50 -22.79 29.35
CA THR A 94 17.27 -23.40 30.44
C THR A 94 16.45 -24.51 31.08
N VAL A 95 17.10 -25.64 31.38
CA VAL A 95 16.50 -26.76 32.12
C VAL A 95 17.41 -27.16 33.27
N THR A 96 16.83 -27.68 34.35
CA THR A 96 17.59 -28.26 35.48
C THR A 96 17.03 -29.62 35.84
N ALA A 97 17.88 -30.64 35.80
CA ALA A 97 17.57 -31.98 36.28
C ALA A 97 18.00 -32.12 37.76
N THR A 98 17.22 -32.85 38.55
CA THR A 98 17.57 -33.27 39.91
C THR A 98 17.29 -34.76 40.07
N ASP A 99 18.28 -35.51 40.56
CA ASP A 99 18.16 -36.94 40.80
C ASP A 99 17.62 -37.26 42.21
N ALA A 100 17.52 -38.54 42.55
CA ALA A 100 17.04 -38.98 43.86
C ALA A 100 18.08 -38.83 44.98
N ALA A 101 19.38 -38.75 44.65
CA ALA A 101 20.46 -38.51 45.60
C ALA A 101 20.59 -37.02 45.96
N GLY A 102 19.93 -36.14 45.20
CA GLY A 102 19.94 -34.70 45.38
C GLY A 102 21.00 -33.97 44.55
N ASN A 103 21.65 -34.64 43.60
CA ASN A 103 22.52 -33.98 42.64
C ASN A 103 21.68 -33.17 41.65
N SER A 104 22.23 -32.05 41.15
CA SER A 104 21.59 -31.22 40.13
C SER A 104 22.54 -30.90 38.98
N ALA A 105 21.99 -30.84 37.77
CA ALA A 105 22.68 -30.35 36.58
C ALA A 105 21.75 -29.42 35.79
N SER A 106 22.32 -28.35 35.23
CA SER A 106 21.60 -27.42 34.37
C SER A 106 22.22 -27.38 32.98
N ALA A 107 21.40 -27.11 31.98
CA ALA A 107 21.82 -26.88 30.61
C ALA A 107 21.05 -25.69 30.03
N GLU A 108 21.67 -25.02 29.08
CA GLU A 108 21.08 -23.93 28.32
C GLU A 108 21.32 -24.11 26.82
N ASP A 109 20.40 -23.58 26.03
CA ASP A 109 20.52 -23.46 24.58
C ASP A 109 19.93 -22.12 24.12
N THR A 110 20.58 -21.48 23.15
CA THR A 110 20.17 -20.17 22.63
C THR A 110 19.95 -20.26 21.13
N GLN A 111 18.76 -19.86 20.69
CA GLN A 111 18.37 -19.89 19.28
C GLN A 111 17.98 -18.49 18.82
N ALA A 112 18.62 -18.04 17.74
CA ALA A 112 18.27 -16.80 17.05
C ALA A 112 17.04 -17.00 16.15
N TYR A 113 16.28 -15.91 15.97
CA TYR A 113 15.18 -15.80 15.02
C TYR A 113 15.31 -14.50 14.21
N GLU A 114 14.51 -14.34 13.17
CA GLU A 114 14.40 -13.09 12.43
C GLU A 114 13.01 -12.49 12.61
N GLU A 115 12.91 -11.19 12.85
CA GLU A 115 11.65 -10.47 12.67
C GLU A 115 11.48 -10.07 11.19
N LYS A 116 10.28 -10.29 10.64
CA LYS A 116 9.93 -9.85 9.28
C LYS A 116 8.70 -8.98 9.31
N THR A 117 8.86 -7.78 8.78
CA THR A 117 7.80 -6.79 8.62
C THR A 117 7.69 -6.38 7.15
N LEU A 118 6.52 -5.85 6.78
CA LEU A 118 6.29 -5.22 5.50
C LEU A 118 5.61 -3.86 5.69
N SER A 119 5.90 -2.95 4.78
CA SER A 119 5.30 -1.64 4.66
C SER A 119 4.97 -1.35 3.21
N ALA A 120 3.95 -0.52 2.98
CA ALA A 120 3.58 -0.05 1.66
C ALA A 120 3.29 1.45 1.74
N GLN A 121 3.60 2.17 0.66
CA GLN A 121 3.20 3.55 0.45
C GLN A 121 2.84 3.71 -1.02
N VAL A 122 1.83 4.53 -1.30
CA VAL A 122 1.42 4.93 -2.65
C VAL A 122 0.98 6.38 -2.58
N ASP A 123 1.33 7.16 -3.60
CA ASP A 123 0.87 8.54 -3.77
C ASP A 123 0.47 8.74 -5.23
N ILE A 124 -0.62 9.46 -5.48
CA ILE A 124 -0.99 9.96 -6.79
C ILE A 124 -0.36 11.35 -6.96
N THR A 125 0.40 11.54 -8.03
CA THR A 125 1.03 12.82 -8.36
C THR A 125 0.12 13.69 -9.22
N ALA A 126 -0.54 13.12 -10.22
CA ALA A 126 -1.44 13.87 -11.10
C ALA A 126 -2.50 12.98 -11.74
N VAL A 127 -3.72 13.53 -11.88
CA VAL A 127 -4.78 13.04 -12.77
C VAL A 127 -4.79 13.93 -14.02
N ALA A 128 -4.85 13.34 -15.23
CA ALA A 128 -4.74 14.07 -16.50
C ALA A 128 -3.45 14.90 -16.68
N GLY A 129 -2.44 14.65 -15.84
CA GLY A 129 -1.16 15.36 -15.86
C GLY A 129 -1.16 16.73 -15.15
N ASP A 130 -2.31 17.36 -14.96
CA ASP A 130 -2.43 18.69 -14.33
C ASP A 130 -3.56 18.80 -13.27
N ASN A 131 -4.20 17.68 -12.92
CA ASN A 131 -5.36 17.58 -12.04
C ASN A 131 -6.62 18.30 -12.56
N VAL A 132 -6.68 18.59 -13.86
CA VAL A 132 -7.85 19.17 -14.50
C VAL A 132 -8.32 18.25 -15.62
N LEU A 133 -9.55 17.75 -15.53
CA LEU A 133 -10.17 16.99 -16.60
C LEU A 133 -10.86 17.96 -17.56
N ASN A 134 -10.28 18.15 -18.75
CA ASN A 134 -10.84 19.05 -19.75
C ASN A 134 -11.89 18.36 -20.66
N ALA A 135 -12.55 19.14 -21.52
CA ALA A 135 -13.63 18.65 -22.39
C ALA A 135 -13.19 17.63 -23.47
N ASP A 136 -11.91 17.58 -23.84
CA ASP A 136 -11.40 16.56 -24.76
C ASP A 136 -11.06 15.27 -24.01
N GLU A 137 -10.50 15.41 -22.81
CA GLU A 137 -10.18 14.29 -21.92
C GLU A 137 -11.43 13.63 -21.35
N SER A 138 -12.54 14.35 -21.13
CA SER A 138 -13.78 13.81 -20.57
C SER A 138 -14.61 12.95 -21.54
N LYS A 139 -14.19 12.83 -22.80
CA LYS A 139 -14.95 12.11 -23.84
C LYS A 139 -14.87 10.59 -23.66
N ASP A 140 -15.94 9.91 -24.05
CA ASP A 140 -15.98 8.44 -24.13
C ASP A 140 -14.86 7.90 -25.02
N GLY A 141 -14.03 7.03 -24.45
CA GLY A 141 -12.86 6.44 -25.10
C GLY A 141 -11.62 7.34 -25.13
N ALA A 142 -11.68 8.57 -24.62
CA ALA A 142 -10.49 9.38 -24.41
C ALA A 142 -9.62 8.76 -23.32
N LYS A 143 -8.30 8.72 -23.56
CA LYS A 143 -7.33 8.09 -22.65
C LYS A 143 -6.64 9.14 -21.80
N VAL A 144 -6.83 9.02 -20.50
CA VAL A 144 -6.27 9.91 -19.48
C VAL A 144 -5.14 9.18 -18.76
N SER A 145 -4.04 9.89 -18.51
CA SER A 145 -2.95 9.37 -17.70
C SER A 145 -3.14 9.73 -16.23
N ILE A 146 -2.81 8.79 -15.35
CA ILE A 146 -2.71 9.01 -13.90
C ILE A 146 -1.34 8.51 -13.46
N THR A 147 -0.60 9.37 -12.76
CA THR A 147 0.79 9.10 -12.37
C THR A 147 0.94 9.14 -10.86
N GLY A 148 1.97 8.50 -10.35
CA GLY A 148 2.27 8.53 -8.93
C GLY A 148 3.58 7.85 -8.56
N THR A 149 3.79 7.74 -7.26
CA THR A 149 4.95 7.09 -6.65
C THR A 149 4.52 6.00 -5.68
N VAL A 150 5.45 5.12 -5.34
CA VAL A 150 5.29 4.14 -4.26
C VAL A 150 6.54 4.10 -3.39
N GLY A 151 6.41 3.53 -2.20
CA GLY A 151 7.49 3.40 -1.23
C GLY A 151 7.28 2.24 -0.25
N GLY A 152 8.11 2.18 0.79
CA GLY A 152 8.15 1.04 1.70
C GLY A 152 8.80 -0.18 1.03
N ASP A 153 8.16 -1.34 1.15
CA ASP A 153 8.63 -2.61 0.58
C ASP A 153 8.06 -2.90 -0.81
N VAL A 154 7.33 -1.96 -1.40
CA VAL A 154 6.89 -2.00 -2.80
C VAL A 154 8.10 -2.01 -3.74
N LYS A 155 8.02 -2.78 -4.83
CA LYS A 155 9.13 -3.01 -5.77
C LYS A 155 8.65 -2.82 -7.21
N ALA A 156 9.60 -2.61 -8.10
CA ALA A 156 9.31 -2.64 -9.53
C ALA A 156 8.69 -3.99 -9.92
N GLY A 157 7.61 -3.95 -10.70
CA GLY A 157 6.79 -5.11 -11.05
C GLY A 157 5.53 -5.28 -10.19
N ASP A 158 5.45 -4.64 -9.01
CA ASP A 158 4.21 -4.61 -8.23
C ASP A 158 3.13 -3.81 -8.97
N ILE A 159 1.86 -4.02 -8.60
CA ILE A 159 0.71 -3.45 -9.28
C ILE A 159 0.01 -2.43 -8.37
N VAL A 160 -0.20 -1.24 -8.91
CA VAL A 160 -1.09 -0.22 -8.35
C VAL A 160 -2.45 -0.35 -9.03
N THR A 161 -3.52 -0.45 -8.25
CA THR A 161 -4.89 -0.50 -8.73
C THR A 161 -5.55 0.85 -8.54
N LEU A 162 -6.23 1.36 -9.56
CA LEU A 162 -6.95 2.62 -9.53
C LEU A 162 -8.45 2.36 -9.44
N THR A 163 -9.14 3.10 -8.58
CA THR A 163 -10.58 3.04 -8.42
C THR A 163 -11.22 4.42 -8.42
N VAL A 164 -12.46 4.46 -8.91
CA VAL A 164 -13.38 5.61 -8.82
C VAL A 164 -14.71 5.08 -8.35
N ASP A 165 -15.35 5.75 -7.38
CA ASP A 165 -16.58 5.28 -6.74
C ASP A 165 -16.50 3.81 -6.23
N GLY A 166 -15.31 3.40 -5.79
CA GLY A 166 -15.03 2.04 -5.33
C GLY A 166 -15.01 0.97 -6.42
N LYS A 167 -14.99 1.34 -7.71
CA LYS A 167 -14.85 0.42 -8.85
C LYS A 167 -13.49 0.56 -9.49
N GLU A 168 -12.87 -0.56 -9.83
CA GLU A 168 -11.61 -0.58 -10.58
C GLU A 168 -11.79 0.03 -11.97
N ILE A 169 -10.92 0.98 -12.30
CA ILE A 169 -10.88 1.69 -13.58
C ILE A 169 -9.60 1.41 -14.38
N GLY A 170 -8.59 0.83 -13.73
CA GLY A 170 -7.34 0.44 -14.36
C GLY A 170 -6.25 0.09 -13.36
N THR A 171 -5.10 -0.28 -13.89
CA THR A 171 -3.92 -0.66 -13.10
C THR A 171 -2.66 -0.09 -13.71
N ALA A 172 -1.61 0.10 -12.91
CA ALA A 172 -0.27 0.44 -13.37
C ALA A 172 0.76 -0.48 -12.75
N THR A 173 1.77 -0.87 -13.53
CA THR A 173 2.94 -1.57 -13.01
C THR A 173 3.95 -0.55 -12.49
N VAL A 174 4.46 -0.78 -11.29
CA VAL A 174 5.54 0.01 -10.69
C VAL A 174 6.83 -0.19 -11.49
N VAL A 175 7.51 0.91 -11.79
CA VAL A 175 8.80 0.94 -12.49
C VAL A 175 9.85 1.63 -11.62
N ASP A 176 11.08 1.14 -11.67
CA ASP A 176 12.23 1.80 -11.05
C ASP A 176 12.90 2.75 -12.04
N ASN A 177 12.86 4.04 -11.75
CA ASN A 177 13.46 5.10 -12.54
C ASN A 177 14.66 5.72 -11.80
N GLY A 178 15.73 4.94 -11.65
CA GLY A 178 16.98 5.43 -11.06
C GLY A 178 16.94 5.52 -9.52
N GLY A 179 16.28 4.58 -8.86
CA GLY A 179 16.09 4.51 -7.42
C GLY A 179 14.79 5.15 -6.94
N LYS A 180 13.98 5.71 -7.84
CA LYS A 180 12.65 6.21 -7.55
C LYS A 180 11.61 5.27 -8.15
N LEU A 181 10.73 4.73 -7.32
CA LEU A 181 9.64 3.88 -7.76
C LEU A 181 8.45 4.74 -8.17
N GLU A 182 8.11 4.67 -9.46
CA GLU A 182 7.05 5.45 -10.09
C GLU A 182 6.05 4.50 -10.74
N TRP A 183 4.82 4.95 -10.94
CA TRP A 183 3.83 4.23 -11.71
C TRP A 183 3.05 5.19 -12.59
N THR A 184 2.54 4.68 -13.71
CA THR A 184 1.74 5.46 -14.65
C THR A 184 0.70 4.55 -15.28
N ALA A 185 -0.58 4.86 -15.07
CA ALA A 185 -1.68 4.28 -15.82
C ALA A 185 -1.97 5.20 -17.01
N THR A 186 -1.92 4.69 -18.24
CA THR A 186 -2.12 5.50 -19.46
C THR A 186 -3.47 5.31 -20.13
N ASP A 187 -4.23 4.28 -19.76
CA ASP A 187 -5.41 3.81 -20.50
C ASP A 187 -6.73 4.01 -19.74
N ILE A 188 -6.75 4.95 -18.79
CA ILE A 188 -7.96 5.29 -18.04
C ILE A 188 -8.94 6.02 -18.95
N ASP A 189 -10.19 5.55 -18.98
CA ASP A 189 -11.25 6.17 -19.77
C ASP A 189 -11.72 7.45 -19.09
N GLY A 190 -11.49 8.59 -19.73
CA GLY A 190 -11.83 9.89 -19.15
C GLY A 190 -13.33 10.11 -19.00
N HIS A 191 -14.19 9.38 -19.73
CA HIS A 191 -15.63 9.40 -19.48
C HIS A 191 -15.99 8.78 -18.12
N VAL A 192 -15.20 7.84 -17.60
CA VAL A 192 -15.40 7.32 -16.24
C VAL A 192 -15.10 8.40 -15.20
N LEU A 193 -14.05 9.19 -15.41
CA LEU A 193 -13.70 10.31 -14.54
C LEU A 193 -14.78 11.41 -14.59
N ALA A 194 -15.26 11.78 -15.77
CA ALA A 194 -16.29 12.81 -15.92
C ALA A 194 -17.67 12.44 -15.34
N ASN A 195 -17.91 11.14 -15.11
CA ASN A 195 -19.17 10.64 -14.55
C ASN A 195 -19.01 10.09 -13.13
N ALA A 196 -17.88 10.37 -12.48
CA ALA A 196 -17.63 10.00 -11.11
C ALA A 196 -18.62 10.70 -10.17
N SER A 197 -19.03 10.05 -9.08
CA SER A 197 -19.91 10.69 -8.09
C SER A 197 -19.19 11.80 -7.30
N LYS A 198 -17.86 11.72 -7.27
CA LYS A 198 -16.93 12.73 -6.79
C LYS A 198 -15.76 12.78 -7.76
N ASP A 199 -15.23 13.98 -7.97
CA ASP A 199 -14.05 14.19 -8.82
C ASP A 199 -12.77 13.79 -8.08
N ASP A 200 -12.69 12.52 -7.68
CA ASP A 200 -11.52 11.92 -7.04
C ASP A 200 -11.19 10.53 -7.60
N VAL A 201 -9.90 10.19 -7.60
CA VAL A 201 -9.39 8.87 -7.93
C VAL A 201 -8.62 8.33 -6.75
N THR A 202 -8.79 7.05 -6.46
CA THR A 202 -8.08 6.35 -5.40
C THR A 202 -7.11 5.33 -5.98
N ALA A 203 -5.86 5.35 -5.53
CA ALA A 203 -4.83 4.37 -5.87
C ALA A 203 -4.54 3.48 -4.67
N THR A 204 -4.47 2.16 -4.89
CA THR A 204 -4.13 1.18 -3.87
C THR A 204 -2.97 0.32 -4.33
N VAL A 205 -2.03 0.04 -3.42
CA VAL A 205 -0.97 -0.95 -3.64
C VAL A 205 -0.96 -1.93 -2.48
N THR A 206 -0.81 -3.22 -2.79
CA THR A 206 -0.71 -4.28 -1.78
C THR A 206 0.49 -5.17 -2.08
N VAL A 207 1.31 -5.43 -1.07
CA VAL A 207 2.47 -6.31 -1.15
C VAL A 207 2.36 -7.43 -0.12
N SER A 208 2.94 -8.59 -0.45
CA SER A 208 3.02 -9.74 0.44
C SER A 208 4.38 -10.40 0.35
N ASP A 209 4.77 -11.12 1.40
CA ASP A 209 5.98 -11.93 1.41
C ASP A 209 5.68 -13.42 1.63
N LYS A 210 6.74 -14.22 1.64
CA LYS A 210 6.66 -15.67 1.84
C LYS A 210 6.38 -16.08 3.30
N PHE A 211 6.48 -15.15 4.25
CA PHE A 211 6.29 -15.38 5.69
C PHE A 211 4.85 -15.09 6.12
N GLY A 212 3.98 -14.71 5.17
CA GLY A 212 2.57 -14.40 5.42
C GLY A 212 2.32 -12.94 5.77
N ASN A 213 3.33 -12.07 5.69
CA ASN A 213 3.11 -10.64 5.88
C ASN A 213 2.36 -10.06 4.67
N SER A 214 1.49 -9.11 4.96
CA SER A 214 0.83 -8.29 3.94
C SER A 214 0.81 -6.84 4.40
N ALA A 215 1.11 -5.92 3.49
CA ALA A 215 0.97 -4.48 3.71
C ALA A 215 0.22 -3.85 2.55
N SER A 216 -0.64 -2.87 2.84
CA SER A 216 -1.39 -2.13 1.84
C SER A 216 -1.34 -0.64 2.14
N ALA A 217 -1.32 0.17 1.09
CA ALA A 217 -1.47 1.61 1.18
C ALA A 217 -2.48 2.10 0.16
N GLU A 218 -3.09 3.24 0.48
CA GLU A 218 -4.08 3.89 -0.35
C GLU A 218 -3.85 5.40 -0.33
N ASP A 219 -4.00 6.04 -1.48
CA ASP A 219 -4.02 7.50 -1.62
C ASP A 219 -5.18 7.93 -2.52
N THR A 220 -5.78 9.07 -2.22
CA THR A 220 -6.92 9.62 -2.95
C THR A 220 -6.63 11.04 -3.39
N GLN A 221 -6.74 11.28 -4.69
CA GLN A 221 -6.45 12.56 -5.32
C GLN A 221 -7.70 13.12 -5.98
N ALA A 222 -8.09 14.30 -5.56
CA ALA A 222 -9.14 15.07 -6.22
C ALA A 222 -8.62 15.71 -7.52
N TYR A 223 -9.50 15.88 -8.49
CA TYR A 223 -9.29 16.64 -9.72
C TYR A 223 -10.45 17.62 -9.95
N GLU A 224 -10.26 18.58 -10.86
CA GLU A 224 -11.32 19.51 -11.25
C GLU A 224 -11.81 19.16 -12.65
N GLU A 225 -13.11 18.97 -12.85
CA GLU A 225 -13.65 18.96 -14.22
C GLU A 225 -13.82 20.40 -14.73
N LYS A 226 -13.23 20.69 -15.90
CA LYS A 226 -13.32 22.01 -16.51
C LYS A 226 -13.72 21.94 -17.97
N THR A 227 -14.94 22.39 -18.22
CA THR A 227 -15.43 22.66 -19.58
C THR A 227 -15.37 24.15 -19.86
N LEU A 228 -14.91 24.54 -21.05
CA LEU A 228 -15.07 25.90 -21.55
C LEU A 228 -16.41 26.04 -22.26
N SER A 229 -17.10 27.14 -21.99
CA SER A 229 -18.34 27.54 -22.65
C SER A 229 -18.12 28.80 -23.47
N ALA A 230 -18.79 28.92 -24.62
CA ALA A 230 -18.77 30.15 -25.41
C ALA A 230 -20.18 30.42 -25.95
N GLN A 231 -20.62 31.68 -25.83
CA GLN A 231 -21.88 32.16 -26.37
C GLN A 231 -21.63 33.37 -27.26
N VAL A 232 -22.37 33.46 -28.37
CA VAL A 232 -22.33 34.60 -29.29
C VAL A 232 -23.76 34.93 -29.70
N ASP A 233 -24.15 36.20 -29.56
CA ASP A 233 -25.45 36.72 -29.96
C ASP A 233 -25.28 37.93 -30.87
N ILE A 234 -25.96 37.94 -32.03
CA ILE A 234 -26.04 39.11 -32.90
C ILE A 234 -27.18 40.01 -32.41
N THR A 235 -26.85 41.25 -32.04
CA THR A 235 -27.83 42.23 -31.54
C THR A 235 -28.45 43.06 -32.65
N ALA A 236 -27.67 43.41 -33.68
CA ALA A 236 -28.19 44.15 -34.82
C ALA A 236 -27.40 43.88 -36.12
N VAL A 237 -28.11 43.84 -37.24
CA VAL A 237 -27.57 43.95 -38.60
C VAL A 237 -28.09 45.24 -39.21
N ALA A 238 -27.20 46.06 -39.79
CA ALA A 238 -27.51 47.40 -40.30
C ALA A 238 -28.07 48.38 -39.23
N GLY A 239 -28.07 48.00 -37.95
CA GLY A 239 -28.57 48.80 -36.83
C GLY A 239 -30.07 48.66 -36.54
N ASP A 240 -30.88 48.30 -37.53
CA ASP A 240 -32.35 48.16 -37.42
C ASP A 240 -32.87 46.77 -37.84
N ASN A 241 -31.97 45.83 -38.12
CA ASN A 241 -32.26 44.49 -38.64
C ASN A 241 -32.96 44.46 -40.01
N VAL A 242 -32.88 45.54 -40.78
CA VAL A 242 -33.43 45.63 -42.13
C VAL A 242 -32.37 46.12 -43.09
N LEU A 243 -32.05 45.33 -44.13
CA LEU A 243 -31.14 45.77 -45.17
C LEU A 243 -31.89 46.59 -46.22
N ASN A 244 -31.55 47.87 -46.38
CA ASN A 244 -32.18 48.75 -47.36
C ASN A 244 -31.42 48.80 -48.70
N ALA A 245 -31.94 49.57 -49.66
CA ALA A 245 -31.40 49.68 -51.02
C ALA A 245 -30.00 50.33 -51.08
N ASP A 246 -29.64 51.17 -50.12
CA ASP A 246 -28.31 51.79 -50.06
C ASP A 246 -27.29 50.86 -49.42
N GLU A 247 -27.68 50.12 -48.38
CA GLU A 247 -26.84 49.15 -47.67
C GLU A 247 -26.59 47.87 -48.45
N SER A 248 -27.46 47.53 -49.41
CA SER A 248 -27.32 46.36 -50.28
C SER A 248 -26.50 46.61 -51.56
N LYS A 249 -25.93 47.82 -51.73
CA LYS A 249 -25.09 48.13 -52.89
C LYS A 249 -23.73 47.42 -52.80
N ASP A 250 -23.19 47.05 -53.95
CA ASP A 250 -21.83 46.50 -54.03
C ASP A 250 -20.81 47.47 -53.42
N GLY A 251 -19.97 46.95 -52.53
CA GLY A 251 -18.99 47.72 -51.76
C GLY A 251 -19.54 48.53 -50.57
N ALA A 252 -20.86 48.52 -50.31
CA ALA A 252 -21.41 49.11 -49.09
C ALA A 252 -20.96 48.34 -47.84
N LYS A 253 -20.68 49.05 -46.74
CA LYS A 253 -20.31 48.44 -45.45
C LYS A 253 -21.53 48.41 -44.54
N VAL A 254 -21.89 47.22 -44.06
CA VAL A 254 -22.97 47.00 -43.10
C VAL A 254 -22.38 46.74 -41.73
N SER A 255 -22.83 47.47 -40.71
CA SER A 255 -22.44 47.21 -39.33
C SER A 255 -23.21 46.01 -38.80
N ILE A 256 -22.49 45.07 -38.18
CA ILE A 256 -23.07 43.96 -37.43
C ILE A 256 -22.53 44.08 -36.01
N THR A 257 -23.44 44.13 -35.03
CA THR A 257 -23.08 44.21 -33.61
C THR A 257 -23.61 43.00 -32.88
N GLY A 258 -22.97 42.65 -31.77
CA GLY A 258 -23.33 41.50 -30.97
C GLY A 258 -22.75 41.55 -29.57
N THR A 259 -23.01 40.50 -28.80
CA THR A 259 -22.43 40.24 -27.49
C THR A 259 -21.85 38.84 -27.46
N VAL A 260 -20.85 38.63 -26.62
CA VAL A 260 -20.30 37.31 -26.31
C VAL A 260 -20.46 37.01 -24.83
N GLY A 261 -20.46 35.73 -24.46
CA GLY A 261 -20.61 35.26 -23.08
C GLY A 261 -19.94 33.91 -22.83
N GLY A 262 -20.07 33.39 -21.61
CA GLY A 262 -19.34 32.20 -21.16
C GLY A 262 -17.90 32.54 -20.78
N ASP A 263 -16.96 31.71 -21.22
CA ASP A 263 -15.52 31.85 -21.00
C ASP A 263 -14.80 32.72 -22.04
N VAL A 264 -15.55 33.32 -22.97
CA VAL A 264 -15.02 34.25 -23.98
C VAL A 264 -14.46 35.50 -23.30
N LYS A 265 -13.22 35.88 -23.64
CA LYS A 265 -12.46 36.99 -23.04
C LYS A 265 -12.06 38.03 -24.09
N ALA A 266 -11.72 39.22 -23.61
CA ALA A 266 -11.17 40.27 -24.46
C ALA A 266 -9.93 39.75 -25.22
N GLY A 267 -9.87 40.00 -26.52
CA GLY A 267 -8.85 39.45 -27.41
C GLY A 267 -9.28 38.18 -28.17
N ASP A 268 -10.36 37.51 -27.76
CA ASP A 268 -10.91 36.38 -28.52
C ASP A 268 -11.51 36.85 -29.85
N THR A 269 -11.54 35.95 -30.84
CA THR A 269 -12.00 36.28 -32.21
C THR A 269 -13.43 35.80 -32.45
N VAL A 270 -14.29 36.70 -32.90
CA VAL A 270 -15.61 36.38 -33.45
C VAL A 270 -15.50 36.34 -34.97
N THR A 271 -15.86 35.21 -35.58
CA THR A 271 -15.88 35.05 -37.05
C THR A 271 -17.32 35.14 -37.55
N LEU A 272 -17.58 36.09 -38.46
CA LEU A 272 -18.89 36.25 -39.08
C LEU A 272 -18.93 35.50 -40.40
N THR A 273 -19.96 34.66 -40.57
CA THR A 273 -20.23 33.95 -41.83
C THR A 273 -21.64 34.26 -42.32
N VAL A 274 -21.78 34.39 -43.63
CA VAL A 274 -23.07 34.46 -44.33
C VAL A 274 -23.05 33.38 -45.41
N ASP A 275 -24.08 32.54 -45.45
CA ASP A 275 -24.18 31.39 -46.35
C ASP A 275 -22.94 30.47 -46.31
N GLY A 276 -22.35 30.31 -45.12
CA GLY A 276 -21.14 29.48 -44.91
C GLY A 276 -19.83 30.11 -45.38
N LYS A 277 -19.85 31.36 -45.88
CA LYS A 277 -18.65 32.11 -46.27
C LYS A 277 -18.29 33.14 -45.21
N GLU A 278 -17.03 33.18 -44.81
CA GLU A 278 -16.50 34.23 -43.95
C GLU A 278 -16.61 35.60 -44.62
N ILE A 279 -17.25 36.54 -43.91
CA ILE A 279 -17.43 37.93 -44.35
C ILE A 279 -16.62 38.92 -43.51
N GLY A 280 -16.06 38.49 -42.39
CA GLY A 280 -15.17 39.28 -41.56
C GLY A 280 -14.99 38.70 -40.16
N THR A 281 -14.11 39.33 -39.40
CA THR A 281 -13.84 39.00 -38.00
C THR A 281 -13.94 40.24 -37.13
N ALA A 282 -14.25 40.02 -35.85
CA ALA A 282 -14.17 41.02 -34.81
C ALA A 282 -13.36 40.45 -33.63
N THR A 283 -12.73 41.33 -32.87
CA THR A 283 -12.07 40.97 -31.61
C THR A 283 -12.96 41.45 -30.46
N VAL A 284 -13.20 40.57 -29.49
CA VAL A 284 -13.93 40.85 -28.25
C VAL A 284 -13.22 41.90 -27.41
#